data_AF-A0A5N7MXJ6-F1
#
_entry.id   AF-A0A5N7MXJ6-F1
#
_cell.length_a   1.000
_cell.length_b   1.000
_cell.length_c   1.000
_cell.angle_alpha   90.00
_cell.angle_beta   90.00
_cell.angle_gamma   90.00
#
_symmetry.space_group_name_H-M   'P 1'
#
loop_
_entity.id
_entity.type
_entity.pdbx_description
1 polymer ?
#
loop_
_entity_poly.entity_id
_entity_poly.type
_entity_poly.pdbx_seq_one_letter_code
_entity_poly.pdbx_strand_id
1 'polypeptide(L)'
;LGLKGIGSGFAGALWSEGLFRHFDNRRQVAAYAGLAPTPWKSGSIDREQGVSKAGNPRLRTIMIQLAWLWLRHQPHSALSQWFKDRVRASGSRQRKTTIVALARKLLVALWKYVTTGVVIEGAKMKAA
;
A
#
# COMPACT_ATOMS: atom_id res chain seq x y z
N LEU A 1 -0.39 14.04 -8.44
CA LEU A 1 -0.04 13.70 -7.04
C LEU A 1 1.02 14.68 -6.54
N GLY A 2 0.68 15.58 -5.62
CA GLY A 2 1.61 16.58 -5.05
C GLY A 2 2.41 16.09 -3.85
N LEU A 3 2.59 14.78 -3.66
CA LEU A 3 3.23 14.20 -2.47
C LEU A 3 4.75 14.16 -2.62
N LYS A 4 5.50 14.58 -1.59
CA LYS A 4 6.96 14.49 -1.57
C LYS A 4 7.38 13.01 -1.64
N GLY A 5 8.26 12.67 -2.58
CA GLY A 5 8.68 11.28 -2.84
C GLY A 5 7.85 10.53 -3.89
N ILE A 6 6.77 11.10 -4.42
CA ILE A 6 6.07 10.55 -5.59
C ILE A 6 6.38 11.45 -6.80
N GLY A 7 7.12 10.89 -7.77
CA GLY A 7 7.42 11.53 -9.06
C GLY A 7 6.30 11.34 -10.08
N SER A 8 6.38 12.08 -11.19
CA SER A 8 5.45 11.95 -12.33
C SER A 8 5.44 10.53 -12.90
N GLY A 9 6.60 9.86 -12.98
CA GLY A 9 6.69 8.48 -13.45
C GLY A 9 5.92 7.48 -12.58
N PHE A 10 6.09 7.52 -11.25
CA PHE A 10 5.32 6.67 -10.33
C PHE A 10 3.83 7.02 -10.33
N ALA A 11 3.50 8.32 -10.41
CA ALA A 11 2.10 8.75 -10.50
C ALA A 11 1.43 8.23 -11.78
N GLY A 12 2.11 8.34 -12.92
CA GLY A 12 1.64 7.84 -14.21
C GLY A 12 1.48 6.32 -14.22
N ALA A 13 2.49 5.59 -13.72
CA ALA A 13 2.44 4.14 -13.63
C ALA A 13 1.31 3.66 -12.71
N LEU A 14 1.10 4.28 -11.55
CA LEU A 14 -0.03 3.96 -10.67
C LEU A 14 -1.38 4.24 -11.32
N TRP A 15 -1.48 5.35 -12.05
CA TRP A 15 -2.68 5.70 -12.77
C TRP A 15 -2.98 4.67 -13.84
N SER A 16 -2.02 4.36 -14.73
CA SER A 16 -2.20 3.41 -15.84
C SER A 16 -2.44 1.98 -15.37
N GLU A 17 -1.79 1.57 -14.28
CA GLU A 17 -1.84 0.18 -13.82
C GLU A 17 -3.04 -0.11 -12.91
N GLY A 18 -3.74 0.90 -12.37
CA GLY A 18 -4.93 0.61 -11.57
C GLY A 18 -5.77 1.80 -11.13
N LEU A 19 -5.20 2.95 -10.78
CA LEU A 19 -5.98 4.04 -10.17
C LEU A 19 -6.94 4.74 -11.15
N PHE A 20 -6.82 4.52 -12.46
CA PHE A 20 -7.81 4.96 -13.44
C PHE A 20 -9.17 4.25 -13.32
N ARG A 21 -9.20 3.07 -12.69
CA ARG A 21 -10.41 2.26 -12.55
C ARG A 21 -11.23 2.73 -11.35
N HIS A 22 -12.54 2.63 -11.50
CA HIS A 22 -13.45 2.76 -10.36
C HIS A 22 -13.36 1.51 -9.48
N PHE A 23 -13.37 1.74 -8.16
CA PHE A 23 -13.46 0.69 -7.16
C PHE A 23 -14.46 1.16 -6.10
N ASP A 24 -15.32 0.26 -5.62
CA ASP A 24 -16.33 0.59 -4.60
C ASP A 24 -15.74 0.54 -3.19
N ASN A 25 -14.69 -0.27 -3.00
CA ASN A 25 -14.16 -0.53 -1.67
C ASN A 25 -12.65 -0.80 -1.62
N ARG A 26 -12.08 -0.59 -0.42
CA ARG A 26 -10.65 -0.85 -0.14
C ARG A 26 -10.20 -2.29 -0.38
N ARG A 27 -11.11 -3.27 -0.35
CA ARG A 27 -10.79 -4.68 -0.56
C ARG A 27 -10.60 -4.97 -2.05
N GLN A 28 -11.43 -4.41 -2.92
CA GLN A 28 -11.32 -4.53 -4.37
C GLN A 28 -9.99 -3.95 -4.87
N VAL A 29 -9.61 -2.74 -4.42
CA VAL A 29 -8.32 -2.13 -4.79
C VAL A 29 -7.15 -3.02 -4.38
N ALA A 30 -7.16 -3.51 -3.14
CA ALA A 30 -6.11 -4.39 -2.64
C ALA A 30 -6.09 -5.75 -3.37
N ALA A 31 -7.25 -6.32 -3.69
CA ALA A 31 -7.36 -7.58 -4.42
C ALA A 31 -6.84 -7.43 -5.85
N TYR A 32 -7.21 -6.34 -6.51
CA TYR A 32 -6.75 -6.02 -7.86
C TYR A 32 -5.23 -5.89 -7.93
N ALA A 33 -4.59 -5.26 -6.94
CA ALA A 33 -3.13 -5.19 -6.86
C ALA A 33 -2.46 -6.49 -6.40
N GLY A 34 -3.23 -7.57 -6.14
CA GLY A 34 -2.70 -8.78 -5.56
C GLY A 34 -2.04 -8.51 -4.21
N LEU A 35 -2.65 -7.68 -3.37
CA LEU A 35 -2.20 -7.32 -2.01
C LEU A 35 -3.28 -7.62 -0.96
N ALA A 36 -4.40 -8.24 -1.37
CA ALA A 36 -5.44 -8.68 -0.46
C ALA A 36 -5.03 -9.95 0.30
N PRO A 37 -5.47 -10.12 1.55
CA PRO A 37 -5.31 -11.38 2.27
C PRO A 37 -6.21 -12.43 1.63
N THR A 38 -5.81 -13.69 1.73
CA THR A 38 -6.61 -14.85 1.36
C THR A 38 -7.15 -15.51 2.63
N PRO A 39 -8.29 -15.05 3.17
CA PRO A 39 -8.95 -15.74 4.26
C PRO A 39 -9.52 -17.07 3.74
N TRP A 40 -9.20 -18.17 4.42
CA TRP A 40 -9.82 -19.48 4.21
C TRP A 40 -10.75 -19.76 5.38
N LYS A 41 -12.06 -19.71 5.09
CA LYS A 41 -13.10 -20.05 6.05
C LYS A 41 -13.91 -21.24 5.54
N SER A 42 -13.90 -22.33 6.29
CA SER A 42 -14.71 -23.53 6.00
C SER A 42 -15.18 -24.12 7.32
N GLY A 43 -16.50 -24.24 7.51
CA GLY A 43 -17.10 -24.67 8.77
C GLY A 43 -16.65 -23.80 9.95
N SER A 44 -16.08 -24.42 10.99
CA SER A 44 -15.51 -23.77 12.18
C SER A 44 -14.05 -23.31 12.01
N ILE A 45 -13.43 -23.55 10.84
CA ILE A 45 -12.02 -23.22 10.60
C ILE A 45 -11.92 -21.83 9.99
N ASP A 46 -11.26 -20.92 10.70
CA ASP A 46 -10.84 -19.61 10.21
C ASP A 46 -9.30 -19.55 10.17
N ARG A 47 -8.72 -19.57 8.96
CA ARG A 47 -7.26 -19.51 8.76
C ARG A 47 -6.92 -18.46 7.70
N GLU A 48 -5.94 -17.60 7.98
CA GLU A 48 -5.34 -16.76 6.93
C GLU A 48 -4.29 -17.56 6.15
N GLN A 49 -4.44 -17.65 4.82
CA GLN A 49 -3.48 -18.31 3.91
C GLN A 49 -2.40 -17.35 3.38
N GLY A 50 -2.25 -16.17 3.99
CA GLY A 50 -1.29 -15.15 3.59
C GLY A 50 -1.87 -14.15 2.59
N VAL A 51 -1.00 -13.57 1.75
CA VAL A 51 -1.36 -12.52 0.79
C VAL A 51 -1.54 -13.11 -0.60
N SER A 52 -2.72 -12.92 -1.18
CA SER A 52 -3.02 -13.29 -2.56
C SER A 52 -2.02 -12.68 -3.53
N LYS A 53 -1.52 -13.47 -4.47
CA LYS A 53 -0.67 -13.00 -5.59
C LYS A 53 -1.42 -13.00 -6.92
N ALA A 54 -2.74 -13.24 -6.92
CA ALA A 54 -3.57 -13.43 -8.11
C ALA A 54 -4.02 -12.13 -8.81
N GLY A 55 -3.57 -10.96 -8.34
CA GLY A 55 -3.88 -9.67 -8.97
C GLY A 55 -2.80 -9.19 -9.94
N ASN A 56 -2.85 -7.91 -10.34
CA ASN A 56 -1.90 -7.30 -11.26
C ASN A 56 -0.46 -7.33 -10.68
N PRO A 57 0.47 -8.13 -11.24
CA PRO A 57 1.82 -8.28 -10.72
C PRO A 57 2.69 -7.02 -10.93
N ARG A 58 2.40 -6.21 -11.95
CA ARG A 58 3.08 -4.93 -12.19
C ARG A 58 2.71 -3.93 -11.10
N LEU A 59 1.42 -3.76 -10.85
CA LEU A 59 0.93 -2.90 -9.78
C LEU A 59 1.47 -3.32 -8.42
N ARG A 60 1.52 -4.64 -8.13
CA ARG A 60 2.14 -5.16 -6.90
C ARG A 60 3.59 -4.73 -6.76
N THR A 61 4.37 -4.89 -7.83
CA THR A 61 5.81 -4.56 -7.85
C THR A 61 6.04 -3.07 -7.62
N ILE A 62 5.30 -2.23 -8.36
CA ILE A 62 5.32 -0.77 -8.21
C ILE A 62 4.99 -0.37 -6.77
N MET A 63 3.94 -0.95 -6.18
CA MET A 63 3.54 -0.62 -4.80
C MET A 63 4.58 -1.02 -3.76
N ILE A 64 5.28 -2.14 -3.94
CA ILE A 64 6.35 -2.56 -3.03
C ILE A 64 7.55 -1.61 -3.13
N GLN A 65 7.96 -1.24 -4.35
CA GLN A 65 9.04 -0.26 -4.57
C GLN A 65 8.66 1.10 -3.99
N LEU A 66 7.43 1.54 -4.22
CA LEU A 66 6.90 2.79 -3.69
C LEU A 66 6.85 2.79 -2.16
N ALA A 67 6.51 1.67 -1.52
CA ALA A 67 6.53 1.57 -0.07
C ALA A 67 7.94 1.77 0.50
N TRP A 68 8.98 1.23 -0.14
CA TRP A 68 10.36 1.49 0.26
C TRP A 68 10.76 2.95 0.08
N LEU A 69 10.40 3.54 -1.06
CA LEU A 69 10.65 4.94 -1.35
C LEU A 69 9.92 5.86 -0.35
N TRP A 70 8.68 5.50 0.00
CA TRP A 70 7.87 6.20 0.99
C TRP A 70 8.54 6.24 2.36
N LEU A 71 9.11 5.13 2.83
CA LEU A 71 9.85 5.09 4.09
C LEU A 71 11.05 6.06 4.11
N ARG A 72 11.70 6.24 2.95
CA ARG A 72 12.85 7.16 2.80
C ARG A 72 12.43 8.63 2.75
N HIS A 73 11.38 8.94 1.98
CA HIS A 73 10.99 10.34 1.72
C HIS A 73 9.91 10.88 2.67
N GLN A 74 9.19 10.00 3.36
CA GLN A 74 8.11 10.33 4.31
C GLN A 74 8.30 9.64 5.67
N PRO A 75 9.47 9.80 6.33
CA PRO A 75 9.80 9.03 7.53
C PRO A 75 8.92 9.33 8.75
N HIS A 76 8.22 10.47 8.74
CA HIS A 76 7.33 10.91 9.82
C HIS A 76 5.85 10.64 9.56
N SER A 77 5.48 10.14 8.37
CA SER A 77 4.07 9.79 8.09
C SER A 77 3.59 8.68 9.03
N ALA A 78 2.29 8.67 9.34
CA ALA A 78 1.69 7.65 10.22
C ALA A 78 1.97 6.22 9.71
N LEU A 79 1.97 6.04 8.39
CA LEU A 79 2.30 4.76 7.75
C LEU A 79 3.75 4.33 7.95
N SER A 80 4.70 5.28 7.89
CA SER A 80 6.12 5.00 8.12
C SER A 80 6.42 4.71 9.60
N GLN A 81 5.75 5.42 10.51
CA GLN A 81 5.85 5.15 11.95
C GLN A 81 5.30 3.75 12.28
N TRP A 82 4.09 3.45 11.79
CA TRP A 82 3.48 2.13 11.92
C TRP A 82 4.40 0.98 11.44
N PHE A 83 5.10 1.17 10.31
CA PHE A 83 6.07 0.19 9.82
C PHE A 83 7.24 0.02 10.79
N LYS A 84 7.83 1.12 11.27
CA LYS A 84 8.96 1.11 12.20
C LYS A 84 8.60 0.40 13.50
N ASP A 85 7.44 0.72 14.07
CA ASP A 85 6.98 0.13 15.33
C ASP A 85 6.73 -1.36 15.18
N ARG A 86 6.09 -1.77 14.08
CA ARG A 86 5.83 -3.19 13.81
C ARG A 86 7.10 -3.99 13.58
N VAL A 87 8.09 -3.43 12.87
CA VAL A 87 9.39 -4.08 12.67
C VAL A 87 10.20 -4.15 13.95
N ARG A 88 10.13 -3.12 14.82
CA ARG A 88 10.75 -3.14 16.16
C ARG A 88 10.15 -4.25 17.03
N ALA A 89 8.82 -4.38 17.03
CA ALA A 89 8.13 -5.39 17.84
C ALA A 89 8.30 -6.84 17.33
N SER A 90 8.41 -7.04 16.02
CA SER A 90 8.34 -8.37 15.39
C SER A 90 9.70 -8.92 14.91
N GLY A 91 10.77 -8.13 15.05
CA GLY A 91 12.11 -8.48 14.59
C GLY A 91 12.33 -8.36 13.07
N SER A 92 13.60 -8.46 12.66
CA SER A 92 14.06 -8.28 11.28
C SER A 92 13.44 -9.28 10.28
N ARG A 93 13.13 -10.50 10.76
CA ARG A 93 12.51 -11.58 9.97
C ARG A 93 11.15 -11.17 9.36
N GLN A 94 10.40 -10.33 10.06
CA GLN A 94 9.08 -9.87 9.59
C GLN A 94 9.13 -8.62 8.72
N ARG A 95 10.32 -8.01 8.50
CA ARG A 95 10.46 -6.78 7.71
C ARG A 95 9.91 -6.92 6.29
N LYS A 96 10.16 -8.06 5.64
CA LYS A 96 9.65 -8.35 4.29
C LYS A 96 8.13 -8.51 4.25
N THR A 97 7.53 -9.10 5.27
CA THR A 97 6.07 -9.22 5.39
C THR A 97 5.44 -7.85 5.67
N THR A 98 6.05 -7.08 6.57
CA THR A 98 5.57 -5.75 6.97
C THR A 98 5.64 -4.75 5.84
N ILE A 99 6.64 -4.82 4.93
CA ILE A 99 6.67 -3.94 3.76
C ILE A 99 5.52 -4.24 2.78
N VAL A 100 5.14 -5.51 2.60
CA VAL A 100 3.98 -5.88 1.78
C VAL A 100 2.69 -5.35 2.41
N ALA A 101 2.57 -5.43 3.75
CA ALA A 101 1.44 -4.84 4.46
C ALA A 101 1.42 -3.30 4.36
N LEU A 102 2.58 -2.64 4.41
CA LEU A 102 2.71 -1.21 4.19
C LEU A 102 2.29 -0.83 2.75
N ALA A 103 2.74 -1.58 1.74
CA ALA A 103 2.35 -1.37 0.35
C ALA A 103 0.82 -1.42 0.18
N ARG A 104 0.15 -2.39 0.80
CA ARG A 104 -1.32 -2.47 0.82
C ARG A 104 -1.97 -1.23 1.46
N LYS A 105 -1.49 -0.83 2.66
CA LYS A 105 -2.03 0.34 3.37
C LYS A 105 -1.83 1.61 2.55
N LEU A 106 -0.64 1.78 1.95
CA LEU A 106 -0.30 2.91 1.11
C LEU A 106 -1.16 2.96 -0.15
N LEU A 107 -1.39 1.83 -0.82
CA LEU A 107 -2.27 1.76 -1.99
C LEU A 107 -3.69 2.23 -1.66
N VAL A 108 -4.27 1.74 -0.55
CA VAL A 108 -5.61 2.16 -0.12
C VAL A 108 -5.64 3.65 0.23
N ALA A 109 -4.60 4.17 0.86
CA ALA A 109 -4.50 5.58 1.22
C ALA A 109 -4.36 6.47 -0.03
N LEU A 110 -3.56 6.05 -1.03
CA LEU A 110 -3.43 6.75 -2.31
C LEU A 110 -4.72 6.72 -3.12
N TRP A 111 -5.42 5.59 -3.14
CA TRP A 111 -6.73 5.49 -3.78
C TRP A 111 -7.72 6.47 -3.15
N LYS A 112 -7.84 6.49 -1.81
CA LYS A 112 -8.67 7.47 -1.09
C LYS A 112 -8.28 8.91 -1.40
N TYR A 113 -6.98 9.20 -1.44
CA TYR A 113 -6.50 10.55 -1.78
C TYR A 113 -6.95 10.97 -3.19
N VAL A 114 -6.90 10.06 -4.16
CA VAL A 114 -7.32 10.34 -5.54
C VAL A 114 -8.84 10.46 -5.67
N THR A 115 -9.61 9.63 -4.96
CA THR A 115 -11.08 9.61 -5.09
C THR A 115 -11.79 10.67 -4.25
N THR A 116 -11.27 10.98 -3.06
CA THR A 116 -11.95 11.85 -2.07
C THR A 116 -11.08 13.01 -1.58
N GLY A 117 -9.85 13.16 -2.08
CA GLY A 117 -8.93 14.22 -1.65
C GLY A 117 -8.36 14.05 -0.24
N VAL A 118 -8.61 12.92 0.43
CA VAL A 118 -8.18 12.70 1.82
C VAL A 118 -6.67 12.48 1.87
N VAL A 119 -5.95 13.44 2.46
CA VAL A 119 -4.50 13.40 2.60
C VAL A 119 -4.08 12.31 3.60
N ILE A 120 -2.99 11.62 3.28
CA ILE A 120 -2.40 10.62 4.18
C ILE A 120 -1.86 11.34 5.41
N GLU A 121 -2.27 10.91 6.61
CA GLU A 121 -1.85 11.52 7.87
C GLU A 121 -0.31 11.60 8.00
N GLY A 122 0.17 12.83 8.25
CA GLY A 122 1.59 13.12 8.39
C GLY A 122 2.40 13.06 7.08
N ALA A 123 1.75 12.94 5.91
CA ALA A 123 2.44 13.02 4.63
C ALA A 123 2.74 14.48 4.26
N LYS A 124 4.00 14.74 3.91
CA LYS A 124 4.44 16.05 3.42
C LYS A 124 4.11 16.20 1.93
N MET A 125 3.47 17.29 1.56
CA MET A 125 3.32 17.69 0.16
C MET A 125 4.67 18.19 -0.39
N LYS A 126 4.85 18.13 -1.71
CA LYS A 126 5.93 18.86 -2.38
C LYS A 126 5.68 20.35 -2.13
N ALA A 127 6.74 21.07 -1.75
CA ALA A 127 6.72 22.52 -1.84
C ALA A 127 6.54 22.88 -3.32
N ALA A 128 5.69 23.88 -3.58
CA ALA A 128 5.47 24.44 -4.91
C ALA A 128 6.79 24.99 -5.46
#